data_AF-A0A5E3WZX5-F1
#
_entry.id   AF-A0A5E3WZX5-F1
#
_cell.length_a   1.000
_cell.length_b   1.000
_cell.length_c   1.000
_cell.angle_alpha   90.00
_cell.angle_beta   90.00
_cell.angle_gamma   90.00
#
_symmetry.space_group_name_H-M   'P 1'
#
loop_
_entity.id
_entity.type
_entity.pdbx_description
1 polymer ?
#
loop_
_entity_poly.entity_id
_entity_poly.type
_entity_poly.pdbx_seq_one_letter_code
_entity_poly.pdbx_strand_id
1 'polypeptide(L)'
;MSYQQKYRPGDPNNSHDPAAITSGDHQRDVAAAQQRMMNDPAMGSLMQQMMSDPSKMEAFVKMMKDDMEDAKARGETMEERVMREKREFAQDDAVSERLKLKGNEAMRLGDVKLAFTYYKSCTLKSAHEPVYWLNLSAACLKLKMYEWAGKTAHAAIDRDGSKPGPPKALFRRALARRFLSHLPEAEKDIQDALAQLPQDAAIQKERDEIHALQAKSPEELQQWLQDNPNQTLKDVFGVENEVEFNKIAEELREKEARSV
;
A
#
# COMPACT_ATOMS: atom_id res chain seq x y z
N MET A 1 6.81 -1.78 13.70
CA MET A 1 6.96 -2.15 12.28
C MET A 1 6.05 -3.34 12.05
N SER A 2 5.22 -3.35 10.99
CA SER A 2 4.50 -4.59 10.69
C SER A 2 5.52 -5.66 10.26
N TYR A 3 5.20 -6.93 10.49
CA TYR A 3 5.96 -8.09 10.00
C TYR A 3 6.38 -7.94 8.51
N GLN A 4 5.54 -7.26 7.72
CA GLN A 4 5.72 -7.00 6.30
C GLN A 4 6.87 -6.03 5.96
N GLN A 5 7.40 -5.28 6.94
CA GLN A 5 8.56 -4.41 6.76
C GLN A 5 9.88 -5.11 7.11
N LYS A 6 9.83 -6.21 7.87
CA LYS A 6 11.00 -6.87 8.49
C LYS A 6 11.85 -7.68 7.49
N TYR A 7 11.25 -8.16 6.41
CA TYR A 7 11.87 -9.11 5.47
C TYR A 7 11.85 -8.64 4.02
N ARG A 8 11.72 -7.34 3.78
CA ARG A 8 11.67 -6.78 2.42
C ARG A 8 12.93 -7.17 1.62
N PRO A 9 12.79 -7.68 0.39
CA PRO A 9 13.92 -7.93 -0.50
C PRO A 9 14.62 -6.61 -0.91
N GLY A 10 15.94 -6.62 -0.97
CA GLY A 10 16.78 -5.46 -1.28
C GLY A 10 16.99 -4.48 -0.11
N ASP A 11 16.50 -4.80 1.09
CA ASP A 11 16.70 -3.94 2.27
C ASP A 11 18.09 -4.20 2.90
N PRO A 12 19.02 -3.21 2.91
CA PRO A 12 20.36 -3.37 3.48
C PRO A 12 20.36 -3.65 4.99
N ASN A 13 19.22 -3.41 5.65
CA ASN A 13 18.97 -3.66 7.06
C ASN A 13 18.37 -5.05 7.32
N ASN A 14 17.88 -5.75 6.30
CA ASN A 14 17.45 -7.13 6.41
C ASN A 14 18.69 -8.03 6.53
N SER A 15 19.05 -8.43 7.76
CA SER A 15 20.26 -9.18 8.19
C SER A 15 20.46 -10.59 7.62
N HIS A 16 19.77 -10.85 6.53
CA HIS A 16 18.99 -12.04 6.35
C HIS A 16 18.48 -12.13 4.89
N ASP A 17 18.58 -11.04 4.13
CA ASP A 17 18.49 -10.99 2.68
C ASP A 17 19.80 -11.50 2.04
N PRO A 18 19.77 -12.40 1.05
CA PRO A 18 20.96 -12.77 0.27
C PRO A 18 21.77 -11.59 -0.29
N ALA A 19 21.13 -10.47 -0.62
CA ALA A 19 21.78 -9.25 -1.08
C ALA A 19 22.53 -8.50 0.05
N ALA A 20 22.24 -8.79 1.32
CA ALA A 20 22.91 -8.24 2.50
C ALA A 20 23.99 -9.16 3.09
N ILE A 21 24.12 -10.40 2.56
CA ILE A 21 25.14 -11.39 2.91
C ILE A 21 26.41 -11.08 2.11
N THR A 22 27.45 -10.56 2.75
CA THR A 22 28.67 -10.10 2.06
C THR A 22 29.90 -10.95 2.37
N SER A 23 29.86 -11.76 3.43
CA SER A 23 31.06 -12.42 3.96
C SER A 23 31.00 -13.94 4.00
N GLY A 24 29.83 -14.56 3.79
CA GLY A 24 29.65 -16.02 3.91
C GLY A 24 29.67 -16.53 5.35
N ASP A 25 29.80 -15.62 6.34
CA ASP A 25 29.69 -15.87 7.77
C ASP A 25 28.40 -15.24 8.28
N HIS A 26 27.42 -16.09 8.59
CA HIS A 26 26.09 -15.67 8.99
C HIS A 26 26.09 -14.79 10.24
N GLN A 27 26.97 -15.06 11.21
CA GLN A 27 27.00 -14.28 12.46
C GLN A 27 27.56 -12.87 12.23
N ARG A 28 28.59 -12.75 11.38
CA ARG A 28 29.14 -11.45 10.99
C ARG A 28 28.17 -10.63 10.15
N ASP A 29 27.50 -11.28 9.20
CA ASP A 29 26.52 -10.60 8.35
C ASP A 29 25.30 -10.13 9.17
N VAL A 30 24.88 -10.92 10.17
CA VAL A 30 23.81 -10.53 11.12
C VAL A 30 24.23 -9.36 12.00
N ALA A 31 25.42 -9.41 12.60
CA ALA A 31 25.93 -8.31 13.43
C ALA A 31 26.10 -7.02 12.62
N ALA A 32 26.63 -7.12 11.39
CA ALA A 32 26.82 -5.99 10.50
C ALA A 32 25.48 -5.36 10.08
N ALA A 33 24.47 -6.18 9.80
CA ALA A 33 23.13 -5.68 9.49
C ALA A 33 22.41 -5.07 10.68
N GLN A 34 22.53 -5.65 11.88
CA GLN A 34 22.03 -5.03 13.12
C GLN A 34 22.69 -3.68 13.38
N GLN A 35 24.00 -3.58 13.15
CA GLN A 35 24.74 -2.33 13.30
C GLN A 35 24.36 -1.30 12.23
N ARG A 36 24.08 -1.73 10.98
CA ARG A 36 23.51 -0.86 9.94
C ARG A 36 22.12 -0.35 10.32
N MET A 37 21.24 -1.23 10.82
CA MET A 37 19.91 -0.85 11.33
C MET A 37 19.99 0.18 12.46
N MET A 38 20.87 -0.03 13.44
CA MET A 38 21.02 0.90 14.58
C MET A 38 21.59 2.26 14.15
N ASN A 39 22.41 2.27 13.11
CA ASN A 39 23.02 3.48 12.57
C ASN A 39 22.16 4.14 11.48
N ASP A 40 21.05 3.53 11.07
CA ASP A 40 20.14 4.09 10.06
C ASP A 40 19.42 5.33 10.63
N PRO A 41 19.63 6.53 10.06
CA PRO A 41 18.95 7.75 10.50
C PRO A 41 17.43 7.64 10.44
N ALA A 42 16.88 6.86 9.50
CA ALA A 42 15.45 6.61 9.40
C ALA A 42 14.95 5.77 10.58
N MET A 43 15.77 4.82 11.06
CA MET A 43 15.44 4.05 12.25
C MET A 43 15.51 4.91 13.52
N GLY A 44 16.52 5.78 13.63
CA GLY A 44 16.59 6.77 14.71
C GLY A 44 15.37 7.69 14.74
N SER A 45 14.96 8.20 13.59
CA SER A 45 13.75 9.03 13.46
C SER A 45 12.47 8.26 13.79
N LEU A 46 12.35 7.02 13.31
CA LEU A 46 11.22 6.14 13.62
C LEU A 46 11.13 5.83 15.11
N MET A 47 12.26 5.54 15.75
CA MET A 47 12.34 5.25 17.18
C MET A 47 12.00 6.49 18.02
N GLN A 48 12.43 7.67 17.59
CA GLN A 48 12.05 8.95 18.20
C GLN A 48 10.55 9.22 18.06
N GLN A 49 9.97 9.02 16.87
CA GLN A 49 8.53 9.15 16.65
C GLN A 49 7.73 8.15 17.50
N MET A 50 8.23 6.91 17.63
CA MET A 50 7.61 5.85 18.42
C MET A 50 7.69 6.14 19.92
N MET A 51 8.81 6.71 20.40
CA MET A 51 8.94 7.15 21.80
C MET A 51 8.11 8.39 22.12
N SER A 52 7.86 9.25 21.13
CA SER A 52 7.01 10.45 21.30
C SER A 52 5.51 10.18 21.30
N ASP A 53 5.08 8.98 20.88
CA ASP A 53 3.67 8.60 20.75
C ASP A 53 3.36 7.37 21.64
N PRO A 54 2.69 7.58 22.79
CA PRO A 54 2.38 6.51 23.74
C PRO A 54 1.63 5.32 23.11
N SER A 55 0.76 5.58 22.12
CA SER A 55 -0.01 4.53 21.45
C SER A 55 0.86 3.63 20.59
N LYS A 56 1.86 4.21 19.92
CA LYS A 56 2.83 3.45 19.11
C LYS A 56 3.78 2.63 19.98
N MET A 57 4.17 3.17 21.13
CA MET A 57 4.99 2.44 22.10
C MET A 57 4.22 1.24 22.67
N GLU A 58 2.95 1.41 23.03
CA GLU A 58 2.10 0.32 23.51
C GLU A 58 1.93 -0.78 22.46
N ALA A 59 1.68 -0.41 21.20
CA ALA A 59 1.61 -1.35 20.08
C ALA A 59 2.93 -2.11 19.86
N PHE A 60 4.08 -1.42 19.99
CA PHE A 60 5.40 -2.04 19.85
C PHE A 60 5.69 -3.04 20.99
N VAL A 61 5.39 -2.67 22.23
CA VAL A 61 5.54 -3.56 23.39
C VAL A 61 4.63 -4.77 23.26
N LYS A 62 3.38 -4.58 22.81
CA LYS A 62 2.46 -5.69 22.54
C LYS A 62 3.01 -6.63 21.48
N MET A 63 3.51 -6.10 20.37
CA MET A 63 4.15 -6.89 19.31
C MET A 63 5.33 -7.72 19.84
N MET A 64 6.24 -7.11 20.62
CA MET A 64 7.37 -7.85 21.20
C MET A 64 6.93 -8.95 22.18
N LYS A 65 5.84 -8.72 22.94
CA LYS A 65 5.26 -9.73 23.84
C LYS A 65 4.64 -10.89 23.06
N ASP A 66 3.81 -10.59 22.07
CA ASP A 66 3.17 -11.59 21.22
C ASP A 66 4.23 -12.46 20.51
N ASP A 67 5.29 -11.83 19.99
CA ASP A 67 6.43 -12.51 19.36
C ASP A 67 7.17 -13.45 20.34
N MET A 68 7.37 -13.01 21.59
CA MET A 68 8.03 -13.79 22.63
C MET A 68 7.16 -14.97 23.09
N GLU A 69 5.84 -14.77 23.20
CA GLU A 69 4.89 -15.81 23.55
C GLU A 69 4.76 -16.87 22.46
N ASP A 70 4.68 -16.49 21.18
CA ASP A 70 4.68 -17.43 20.05
C ASP A 70 5.98 -18.27 20.01
N ALA A 71 7.14 -17.62 20.17
CA ALA A 71 8.42 -18.32 20.23
C ALA A 71 8.47 -19.35 21.37
N LYS A 72 8.01 -18.95 22.56
CA LYS A 72 7.95 -19.84 23.73
C LYS A 72 6.95 -20.98 23.54
N ALA A 73 5.79 -20.71 22.93
CA ALA A 73 4.76 -21.72 22.69
C ALA A 73 5.22 -22.79 21.70
N ARG A 74 6.01 -22.42 20.69
CA ARG A 74 6.51 -23.34 19.66
C ARG A 74 7.83 -24.04 20.04
N GLY A 75 8.50 -23.57 21.08
CA GLY A 75 9.83 -24.07 21.47
C GLY A 75 10.92 -23.75 20.44
N GLU A 76 10.69 -22.73 19.60
CA GLU A 76 11.61 -22.33 18.52
C GLU A 76 12.76 -21.49 19.09
N THR A 77 13.96 -21.72 18.58
CA THR A 77 15.08 -20.79 18.71
C THR A 77 14.80 -19.50 17.91
N MET A 78 15.52 -18.42 18.22
CA MET A 78 15.42 -17.16 17.48
C MET A 78 15.68 -17.35 15.98
N GLU A 79 16.66 -18.18 15.62
CA GLU A 79 17.03 -18.47 14.24
C GLU A 79 15.95 -19.28 13.50
N GLU A 80 15.38 -20.31 14.14
CA GLU A 80 14.28 -21.10 13.58
C GLU A 80 13.04 -20.24 13.31
N ARG A 81 12.69 -19.38 14.27
CA ARG A 81 11.59 -18.43 14.12
C ARG A 81 11.82 -17.51 12.92
N VAL A 82 12.98 -16.85 12.86
CA VAL A 82 13.32 -15.98 11.73
C VAL A 82 13.23 -16.71 10.40
N MET A 83 13.74 -17.95 10.32
CA MET A 83 13.70 -18.74 9.10
C MET A 83 12.29 -19.17 8.70
N ARG A 84 11.39 -19.40 9.67
CA ARG A 84 9.97 -19.64 9.42
C ARG A 84 9.30 -18.37 8.92
N GLU A 85 9.50 -17.24 9.61
CA GLU A 85 8.92 -15.96 9.24
C GLU A 85 9.33 -15.54 7.82
N LYS A 86 10.59 -15.73 7.43
CA LYS A 86 11.02 -15.51 6.04
C LYS A 86 10.27 -16.36 5.02
N ARG A 87 10.06 -17.65 5.34
CA ARG A 87 9.36 -18.57 4.44
C ARG A 87 7.91 -18.15 4.28
N GLU A 88 7.24 -17.84 5.38
CA GLU A 88 5.87 -17.33 5.40
C GLU A 88 5.75 -16.01 4.61
N PHE A 89 6.66 -15.06 4.82
CA PHE A 89 6.71 -13.81 4.06
C PHE A 89 6.90 -14.06 2.55
N ALA A 90 7.87 -14.89 2.15
CA ALA A 90 8.12 -15.20 0.75
C ALA A 90 6.95 -15.97 0.11
N GLN A 91 6.30 -16.86 0.86
CA GLN A 91 5.07 -17.53 0.43
C GLN A 91 3.95 -16.52 0.22
N ASP A 92 3.80 -15.57 1.15
CA ASP A 92 2.75 -14.57 1.09
C ASP A 92 2.90 -13.65 -0.14
N ASP A 93 4.12 -13.22 -0.43
CA ASP A 93 4.45 -12.44 -1.62
C ASP A 93 4.25 -13.23 -2.91
N ALA A 94 4.65 -14.49 -2.95
CA ALA A 94 4.42 -15.35 -4.11
C ALA A 94 2.92 -15.53 -4.41
N VAL A 95 2.08 -15.62 -3.36
CA VAL A 95 0.62 -15.64 -3.52
C VAL A 95 0.12 -14.29 -4.03
N SER A 96 0.56 -13.18 -3.44
CA SER A 96 0.16 -11.82 -3.84
C SER A 96 0.52 -11.54 -5.30
N GLU A 97 1.68 -11.99 -5.78
CA GLU A 97 2.07 -11.84 -7.18
C GLU A 97 1.11 -12.56 -8.13
N ARG A 98 0.67 -13.78 -7.79
CA ARG A 98 -0.35 -14.49 -8.58
C ARG A 98 -1.70 -13.79 -8.53
N LEU A 99 -2.11 -13.31 -7.36
CA LEU A 99 -3.38 -12.59 -7.20
C LEU A 99 -3.39 -11.27 -7.96
N LYS A 100 -2.26 -10.54 -8.01
CA LYS A 100 -2.11 -9.35 -8.86
C LYS A 100 -2.41 -9.69 -10.32
N LEU A 101 -1.89 -10.80 -10.84
CA LEU A 101 -2.15 -11.21 -12.23
C LEU A 101 -3.64 -11.52 -12.45
N LYS A 102 -4.30 -12.20 -11.50
CA LYS A 102 -5.76 -12.43 -11.54
C LYS A 102 -6.55 -11.12 -11.48
N GLY A 103 -6.12 -10.17 -10.66
CA GLY A 103 -6.69 -8.83 -10.60
C GLY A 103 -6.53 -8.06 -11.92
N ASN A 104 -5.37 -8.15 -12.56
CA ASN A 104 -5.14 -7.54 -13.87
C ASN A 104 -6.05 -8.14 -14.95
N GLU A 105 -6.25 -9.46 -14.91
CA GLU A 105 -7.17 -10.14 -15.82
C GLU A 105 -8.62 -9.73 -15.56
N ALA A 106 -9.04 -9.67 -14.30
CA ALA A 106 -10.37 -9.18 -13.93
C ALA A 106 -10.60 -7.72 -14.39
N MET A 107 -9.60 -6.84 -14.26
CA MET A 107 -9.64 -5.48 -14.80
C MET A 107 -9.82 -5.47 -16.32
N ARG A 108 -9.11 -6.36 -17.04
CA ARG A 108 -9.18 -6.48 -18.50
C ARG A 108 -10.55 -6.97 -18.96
N LEU A 109 -11.15 -7.92 -18.21
CA LEU A 109 -12.48 -8.45 -18.47
C LEU A 109 -13.61 -7.52 -18.02
N GLY A 110 -13.30 -6.44 -17.29
CA GLY A 110 -14.28 -5.49 -16.78
C GLY A 110 -14.91 -5.88 -15.45
N ASP A 111 -14.47 -6.98 -14.82
CA ASP A 111 -14.87 -7.34 -13.45
C ASP A 111 -14.05 -6.56 -12.43
N VAL A 112 -14.38 -5.27 -12.31
CA VAL A 112 -13.64 -4.34 -11.45
C VAL A 112 -13.82 -4.67 -9.97
N LYS A 113 -14.97 -5.24 -9.56
CA LYS A 113 -15.21 -5.65 -8.18
C LYS A 113 -14.29 -6.80 -7.79
N LEU A 114 -14.18 -7.82 -8.64
CA LEU A 114 -13.25 -8.92 -8.41
C LEU A 114 -11.79 -8.45 -8.41
N ALA A 115 -11.42 -7.56 -9.34
CA ALA A 115 -10.09 -6.96 -9.36
C ALA A 115 -9.74 -6.22 -8.07
N PHE A 116 -10.67 -5.40 -7.57
CA PHE A 116 -10.53 -4.72 -6.28
C PHE A 116 -10.26 -5.72 -5.16
N THR A 117 -11.02 -6.81 -5.08
CA THR A 117 -10.85 -7.84 -4.04
C THR A 117 -9.48 -8.52 -4.12
N TYR A 118 -9.00 -8.85 -5.33
CA TYR A 118 -7.65 -9.41 -5.52
C TYR A 118 -6.55 -8.44 -5.08
N TYR A 119 -6.61 -7.18 -5.51
CA TYR A 119 -5.60 -6.19 -5.13
C TYR A 119 -5.66 -5.88 -3.63
N LYS A 120 -6.85 -5.78 -3.05
CA LYS A 120 -7.02 -5.58 -1.61
C LYS A 120 -6.39 -6.73 -0.82
N SER A 121 -6.61 -7.97 -1.25
CA SER A 121 -5.97 -9.15 -0.69
C SER A 121 -4.43 -9.05 -0.69
N CYS A 122 -3.84 -8.57 -1.80
CA CYS A 122 -2.40 -8.32 -1.89
C CYS A 122 -1.96 -7.27 -0.86
N THR A 123 -2.69 -6.16 -0.72
CA THR A 123 -2.34 -5.11 0.25
C THR A 123 -2.44 -5.55 1.72
N LEU A 124 -3.20 -6.62 2.01
CA LEU A 124 -3.31 -7.17 3.37
C LEU A 124 -2.11 -8.02 3.76
N LYS A 125 -1.46 -8.70 2.82
CA LYS A 125 -0.34 -9.63 3.09
C LYS A 125 1.03 -9.13 2.62
N SER A 126 1.04 -8.32 1.57
CA SER A 126 2.25 -7.77 0.95
C SER A 126 2.16 -6.25 0.86
N ALA A 127 1.80 -5.60 1.97
CA ALA A 127 1.54 -4.16 1.99
C ALA A 127 2.76 -3.32 1.61
N HIS A 128 3.99 -3.84 1.67
CA HIS A 128 5.20 -3.08 1.36
C HIS A 128 5.33 -2.74 -0.13
N GLU A 129 4.66 -3.47 -1.02
CA GLU A 129 4.77 -3.28 -2.46
C GLU A 129 3.86 -2.15 -2.99
N PRO A 130 4.42 -1.05 -3.52
CA PRO A 130 3.64 0.10 -4.00
C PRO A 130 2.65 -0.25 -5.13
N VAL A 131 3.00 -1.23 -5.96
CA VAL A 131 2.22 -1.61 -7.15
C VAL A 131 0.82 -2.13 -6.79
N TYR A 132 0.65 -2.80 -5.66
CA TYR A 132 -0.67 -3.31 -5.23
C TYR A 132 -1.60 -2.17 -4.84
N TRP A 133 -1.10 -1.17 -4.12
CA TRP A 133 -1.84 0.05 -3.78
C TRP A 133 -2.19 0.86 -5.01
N LEU A 134 -1.24 0.96 -5.95
CA LEU A 134 -1.45 1.64 -7.21
C LEU A 134 -2.59 0.96 -7.99
N ASN A 135 -2.54 -0.36 -8.17
CA ASN A 135 -3.58 -1.11 -8.87
C ASN A 135 -4.94 -1.07 -8.17
N LEU A 136 -4.96 -1.15 -6.84
CA LEU A 136 -6.18 -0.96 -6.05
C LEU A 136 -6.79 0.42 -6.31
N SER A 137 -5.98 1.50 -6.33
CA SER A 137 -6.44 2.84 -6.66
C SER A 137 -7.09 2.94 -8.04
N ALA A 138 -6.57 2.24 -9.05
CA ALA A 138 -7.22 2.19 -10.37
C ALA A 138 -8.59 1.49 -10.34
N ALA A 139 -8.72 0.41 -9.58
CA ALA A 139 -10.01 -0.26 -9.40
C ALA A 139 -11.00 0.66 -8.67
N CYS A 140 -10.56 1.34 -7.60
CA CYS A 140 -11.36 2.32 -6.86
C CYS A 140 -11.91 3.43 -7.78
N LEU A 141 -11.06 4.01 -8.65
CA LEU A 141 -11.48 5.05 -9.59
C LEU A 141 -12.57 4.55 -10.56
N LYS A 142 -12.41 3.33 -11.09
CA LYS A 142 -13.42 2.71 -11.96
C LYS A 142 -14.74 2.43 -11.23
N LEU A 143 -14.68 2.15 -9.93
CA LEU A 143 -15.85 1.95 -9.07
C LEU A 143 -16.42 3.25 -8.51
N LYS A 144 -15.85 4.42 -8.87
CA LYS A 144 -16.20 5.74 -8.32
C LYS A 144 -16.05 5.84 -6.80
N MET A 145 -15.19 5.02 -6.21
CA MET A 145 -14.84 5.07 -4.79
C MET A 145 -13.68 6.05 -4.60
N TYR A 146 -13.95 7.35 -4.81
CA TYR A 146 -12.93 8.41 -4.86
C TYR A 146 -12.16 8.57 -3.55
N GLU A 147 -12.80 8.48 -2.38
CA GLU A 147 -12.08 8.53 -1.10
C GLU A 147 -11.07 7.39 -0.97
N TRP A 148 -11.48 6.17 -1.35
CA TRP A 148 -10.60 5.01 -1.38
C TRP A 148 -9.49 5.14 -2.41
N ALA A 149 -9.80 5.66 -3.60
CA ALA A 149 -8.82 5.91 -4.66
C ALA A 149 -7.72 6.86 -4.20
N GLY A 150 -8.09 7.95 -3.52
CA GLY A 150 -7.14 8.94 -2.98
C GLY A 150 -6.28 8.35 -1.88
N LYS A 151 -6.88 7.64 -0.91
CA LYS A 151 -6.16 6.96 0.19
C LYS A 151 -5.16 5.93 -0.33
N THR A 152 -5.56 5.11 -1.30
CA THR A 152 -4.71 4.05 -1.88
C THR A 152 -3.62 4.61 -2.79
N ALA A 153 -3.89 5.67 -3.56
CA ALA A 153 -2.86 6.37 -4.32
C ALA A 153 -1.81 7.03 -3.41
N HIS A 154 -2.24 7.64 -2.31
CA HIS A 154 -1.34 8.19 -1.30
C HIS A 154 -0.48 7.08 -0.67
N ALA A 155 -1.10 5.97 -0.27
CA ALA A 155 -0.41 4.80 0.26
C ALA A 155 0.66 4.23 -0.70
N ALA A 156 0.42 4.28 -2.02
CA ALA A 156 1.39 3.90 -3.03
C ALA A 156 2.60 4.86 -3.08
N ILE A 157 2.36 6.17 -3.02
CA ILE A 157 3.41 7.20 -2.99
C ILE A 157 4.29 7.04 -1.75
N ASP A 158 3.68 6.83 -0.58
CA ASP A 158 4.41 6.69 0.67
C ASP A 158 5.36 5.49 0.67
N ARG A 159 4.94 4.39 0.03
CA ARG A 159 5.72 3.14 -0.04
C ARG A 159 6.79 3.16 -1.11
N ASP A 160 6.53 3.87 -2.19
CA ASP A 160 7.52 4.11 -3.23
C ASP A 160 8.70 4.93 -2.69
N GLY A 161 8.41 5.93 -1.85
CA GLY A 161 9.41 6.71 -1.14
C GLY A 161 10.04 7.84 -1.95
N SER A 162 9.81 7.90 -3.28
CA SER A 162 10.27 9.02 -4.10
C SER A 162 9.48 10.31 -3.80
N LYS A 163 10.11 11.46 -4.07
CA LYS A 163 9.49 12.79 -3.99
C LYS A 163 9.58 13.45 -5.36
N PRO A 164 8.46 13.97 -5.93
CA PRO A 164 7.12 14.09 -5.33
C PRO A 164 6.30 12.79 -5.28
N GLY A 165 6.80 11.73 -5.93
CA GLY A 165 6.14 10.43 -6.06
C GLY A 165 6.00 10.01 -7.52
N PRO A 166 5.59 8.76 -7.80
CA PRO A 166 5.47 8.27 -9.16
C PRO A 166 4.29 8.94 -9.90
N PRO A 167 4.47 9.36 -11.18
CA PRO A 167 3.45 10.13 -11.92
C PRO A 167 2.08 9.46 -11.99
N LYS A 168 2.04 8.12 -12.11
CA LYS A 168 0.79 7.35 -12.14
C LYS A 168 0.01 7.43 -10.82
N ALA A 169 0.70 7.49 -9.68
CA ALA A 169 0.04 7.59 -8.39
C ALA A 169 -0.44 9.02 -8.13
N LEU A 170 0.37 10.03 -8.48
CA LEU A 170 -0.02 11.44 -8.44
C LEU A 170 -1.27 11.70 -9.30
N PHE A 171 -1.26 11.25 -10.54
CA PHE A 171 -2.41 11.36 -11.46
C PHE A 171 -3.69 10.72 -10.89
N ARG A 172 -3.61 9.52 -10.31
CA ARG A 172 -4.78 8.86 -9.71
C ARG A 172 -5.28 9.56 -8.45
N ARG A 173 -4.37 10.12 -7.63
CA ARG A 173 -4.74 10.90 -6.45
C ARG A 173 -5.39 12.23 -6.86
N ALA A 174 -4.91 12.87 -7.92
CA ALA A 174 -5.54 14.06 -8.50
C ALA A 174 -6.97 13.79 -8.99
N LEU A 175 -7.16 12.71 -9.77
CA LEU A 175 -8.50 12.28 -10.21
C LEU A 175 -9.44 12.14 -9.02
N ALA A 176 -9.03 11.40 -7.99
CA ALA A 176 -9.82 11.23 -6.77
C ALA A 176 -10.14 12.57 -6.09
N ARG A 177 -9.14 13.45 -5.91
CA ARG A 177 -9.31 14.76 -5.29
C ARG A 177 -10.25 15.67 -6.07
N ARG A 178 -10.24 15.61 -7.41
CA ARG A 178 -11.16 16.37 -8.25
C ARG A 178 -12.62 16.00 -7.97
N PHE A 179 -12.94 14.71 -7.92
CA PHE A 179 -14.29 14.23 -7.60
C PHE A 179 -14.70 14.47 -6.14
N LEU A 180 -13.75 14.78 -5.26
CA LEU A 180 -13.99 15.16 -3.86
C LEU A 180 -13.94 16.68 -3.64
N SER A 181 -13.87 17.48 -4.71
CA SER A 181 -13.76 18.94 -4.66
C SER A 181 -12.51 19.48 -3.95
N HIS A 182 -11.47 18.67 -3.77
CA HIS A 182 -10.15 19.09 -3.29
C HIS A 182 -9.31 19.62 -4.47
N LEU A 183 -9.83 20.63 -5.17
CA LEU A 183 -9.29 21.09 -6.46
C LEU A 183 -7.85 21.66 -6.35
N PRO A 184 -7.47 22.45 -5.32
CA PRO A 184 -6.09 22.94 -5.18
C PRO A 184 -5.08 21.80 -5.01
N GLU A 185 -5.42 20.79 -4.21
CA GLU A 185 -4.57 19.62 -4.00
C GLU A 185 -4.52 18.70 -5.21
N ALA A 186 -5.60 18.63 -6.00
CA ALA A 186 -5.62 17.94 -7.28
C ALA A 186 -4.69 18.62 -8.28
N GLU A 187 -4.75 19.96 -8.38
CA GLU A 187 -3.90 20.75 -9.26
C GLU A 187 -2.41 20.57 -8.93
N LYS A 188 -2.06 20.59 -7.64
CA LYS A 188 -0.68 20.33 -7.20
C LYS A 188 -0.18 18.96 -7.66
N ASP A 189 -0.97 17.90 -7.46
CA ASP A 189 -0.58 16.55 -7.90
C ASP A 189 -0.38 16.48 -9.42
N ILE A 190 -1.21 17.18 -10.19
CA ILE A 190 -1.08 17.24 -11.66
C ILE A 190 0.14 18.04 -12.10
N GLN A 191 0.45 19.15 -11.43
CA GLN A 191 1.68 19.90 -11.68
C GLN A 191 2.92 19.04 -11.41
N ASP A 192 2.96 18.34 -10.27
CA ASP A 192 4.04 17.41 -9.91
C ASP A 192 4.17 16.25 -10.90
N ALA A 193 3.06 15.79 -11.49
CA ALA A 193 3.06 14.74 -12.49
C ALA A 193 3.50 15.26 -13.89
N LEU A 194 3.05 16.44 -14.32
CA LEU A 194 3.47 17.08 -15.57
C LEU A 194 4.92 17.52 -15.55
N ALA A 195 5.48 17.86 -14.39
CA ALA A 195 6.91 18.12 -14.25
C ALA A 195 7.77 16.91 -14.65
N GLN A 196 7.24 15.70 -14.46
CA GLN A 196 7.90 14.44 -14.82
C GLN A 196 7.52 13.96 -16.23
N LEU A 197 6.26 14.14 -16.63
CA LEU A 197 5.70 13.69 -17.91
C LEU A 197 4.95 14.84 -18.63
N PRO A 198 5.67 15.83 -19.19
CA PRO A 198 5.06 17.08 -19.67
C PRO A 198 4.15 16.92 -20.89
N GLN A 199 4.31 15.84 -21.66
CA GLN A 199 3.56 15.58 -22.89
C GLN A 199 2.49 14.48 -22.73
N ASP A 200 2.24 14.02 -21.50
CA ASP A 200 1.21 13.00 -21.27
C ASP A 200 -0.19 13.59 -21.46
N ALA A 201 -0.87 13.15 -22.52
CA ALA A 201 -2.18 13.66 -22.91
C ALA A 201 -3.25 13.42 -21.84
N ALA A 202 -3.17 12.34 -21.05
CA ALA A 202 -4.15 12.06 -20.01
C ALA A 202 -3.98 13.02 -18.83
N ILE A 203 -2.73 13.31 -18.45
CA ILE A 203 -2.42 14.26 -17.36
C ILE A 203 -2.79 15.69 -17.78
N GLN A 204 -2.50 16.09 -19.02
CA GLN A 204 -2.89 17.40 -19.55
C GLN A 204 -4.42 17.56 -19.58
N LYS A 205 -5.15 16.53 -20.03
CA LYS A 205 -6.61 16.54 -20.02
C LYS A 205 -7.15 16.73 -18.60
N GLU A 206 -6.58 16.02 -17.63
CA GLU A 206 -7.03 16.14 -16.23
C GLU A 206 -6.77 17.52 -15.65
N ARG A 207 -5.64 18.17 -15.98
CA ARG A 207 -5.42 19.59 -15.64
C ARG A 207 -6.57 20.46 -16.14
N ASP A 208 -6.94 20.29 -17.41
CA ASP A 208 -7.97 21.10 -18.04
C ASP A 208 -9.35 20.81 -17.41
N GLU A 209 -9.64 19.55 -17.03
CA GLU A 209 -10.85 19.18 -16.28
C GLU A 209 -10.88 19.82 -14.87
N ILE A 210 -9.74 19.90 -14.17
CA ILE A 210 -9.65 20.60 -12.87
C ILE A 210 -9.89 22.10 -13.04
N HIS A 211 -9.21 22.73 -14.00
CA HIS A 211 -9.36 24.17 -14.28
C HIS A 211 -10.80 24.53 -14.67
N ALA A 212 -11.46 23.68 -15.46
CA ALA A 212 -12.86 23.87 -15.82
C ALA A 212 -13.79 23.83 -14.60
N LEU A 213 -13.50 23.00 -13.58
CA LEU A 213 -14.27 22.96 -12.33
C LEU A 213 -13.95 24.14 -11.42
N GLN A 214 -12.70 24.61 -11.36
CA GLN A 214 -12.32 25.80 -10.59
C GLN A 214 -13.00 27.07 -11.11
N ALA A 215 -13.35 27.12 -12.40
CA ALA A 215 -14.03 28.26 -13.02
C ALA A 215 -15.56 28.26 -12.81
N LYS A 216 -16.14 27.20 -12.25
CA LYS A 216 -17.59 27.10 -12.00
C LYS A 216 -18.05 27.96 -10.84
N SER A 217 -19.31 28.37 -10.87
CA SER A 217 -19.95 28.93 -9.67
C SER A 217 -20.07 27.85 -8.58
N PRO A 218 -20.19 28.23 -7.29
CA PRO A 218 -20.43 27.28 -6.21
C PRO A 218 -21.63 26.36 -6.46
N GLU A 219 -22.71 26.87 -7.03
CA GLU A 219 -23.94 26.13 -7.33
C GLU A 219 -23.71 25.11 -8.46
N GLU A 220 -23.00 25.51 -9.52
CA GLU A 220 -22.65 24.62 -10.63
C GLU A 220 -21.69 23.50 -10.18
N LEU A 221 -20.73 23.82 -9.32
CA LEU A 221 -19.83 22.83 -8.74
C LEU A 221 -20.60 21.87 -7.82
N GLN A 222 -21.51 22.38 -6.99
CA GLN A 222 -22.34 21.55 -6.14
C GLN A 222 -23.21 20.58 -6.97
N GLN A 223 -23.82 21.05 -8.06
CA GLN A 223 -24.58 20.19 -8.96
C GLN A 223 -23.69 19.12 -9.60
N TRP A 224 -22.48 19.49 -10.05
CA TRP A 224 -21.54 18.54 -10.62
C TRP A 224 -21.14 17.44 -9.62
N LEU A 225 -20.95 17.79 -8.34
CA LEU A 225 -20.64 16.81 -7.28
C LEU A 225 -21.83 15.87 -7.00
N GLN A 226 -23.06 16.37 -7.07
CA GLN A 226 -24.27 15.53 -6.95
C GLN A 226 -24.38 14.54 -8.12
N ASP A 227 -24.01 14.97 -9.33
CA ASP A 227 -24.02 14.12 -10.52
C ASP A 227 -22.87 13.09 -10.53
N ASN A 228 -21.84 13.32 -9.70
CA ASN A 228 -20.65 12.47 -9.61
C ASN A 228 -20.37 12.01 -8.17
N PRO A 229 -21.30 11.26 -7.55
CA PRO A 229 -21.19 10.90 -6.14
C PRO A 229 -20.06 9.90 -5.90
N ASN A 230 -19.37 10.08 -4.78
CA ASN A 230 -18.46 9.07 -4.24
C ASN A 230 -19.23 7.83 -3.79
N GLN A 231 -18.75 6.66 -4.19
CA GLN A 231 -19.27 5.37 -3.78
C GLN A 231 -18.50 4.83 -2.56
N THR A 232 -19.20 4.17 -1.66
CA THR A 232 -18.64 3.53 -0.47
C THR A 232 -18.52 2.02 -0.64
N LEU A 233 -17.89 1.34 0.33
CA LEU A 233 -17.89 -0.12 0.39
C LEU A 233 -19.31 -0.69 0.47
N LYS A 234 -20.23 0.02 1.14
CA LYS A 234 -21.62 -0.36 1.25
C LYS A 234 -22.32 -0.30 -0.10
N ASP A 235 -22.12 0.78 -0.85
CA ASP A 235 -22.76 0.96 -2.16
C ASP A 235 -22.25 -0.07 -3.18
N VAL A 236 -20.94 -0.38 -3.15
CA VAL A 236 -20.31 -1.26 -4.14
C VAL A 236 -20.40 -2.74 -3.75
N PHE A 237 -20.21 -3.08 -2.49
CA PHE A 237 -20.06 -4.46 -2.01
C PHE A 237 -21.10 -4.88 -0.97
N GLY A 238 -21.94 -3.98 -0.49
CA GLY A 238 -22.95 -4.29 0.52
C GLY A 238 -22.37 -4.55 1.92
N VAL A 239 -21.15 -4.10 2.20
CA VAL A 239 -20.48 -4.26 3.51
C VAL A 239 -20.32 -2.90 4.21
N GLU A 240 -20.46 -2.87 5.53
CA GLU A 240 -20.54 -1.61 6.27
C GLU A 240 -19.17 -0.95 6.47
N ASN A 241 -18.11 -1.76 6.52
CA ASN A 241 -16.78 -1.28 6.88
C ASN A 241 -15.66 -2.11 6.25
N GLU A 242 -14.44 -1.58 6.36
CA GLU A 242 -13.25 -2.22 5.82
C GLU A 242 -12.90 -3.55 6.52
N VAL A 243 -13.25 -3.72 7.80
CA VAL A 243 -12.98 -4.97 8.54
C VAL A 243 -13.77 -6.13 7.95
N GLU A 244 -15.04 -5.91 7.62
CA GLU A 244 -15.86 -6.89 6.92
C GLU A 244 -15.31 -7.20 5.53
N PHE A 245 -14.93 -6.18 4.77
CA PHE A 245 -14.35 -6.40 3.45
C PHE A 245 -13.02 -7.17 3.51
N ASN A 246 -12.19 -6.92 4.51
CA ASN A 246 -10.91 -7.61 4.67
C ASN A 246 -11.11 -9.11 4.83
N LYS A 247 -12.16 -9.56 5.54
CA LYS A 247 -12.51 -10.99 5.65
C LYS A 247 -12.82 -11.58 4.28
N ILE A 248 -13.60 -10.90 3.44
CA ILE A 248 -13.90 -11.34 2.07
C ILE A 248 -12.62 -11.48 1.25
N ALA A 249 -11.71 -10.51 1.36
CA ALA A 249 -10.43 -10.52 0.64
C ALA A 249 -9.48 -11.64 1.12
N GLU A 250 -9.52 -11.99 2.41
CA GLU A 250 -8.77 -13.11 2.97
C GLU A 250 -9.38 -14.46 2.57
N GLU A 251 -10.70 -14.63 2.63
CA GLU A 251 -11.38 -15.85 2.18
C GLU A 251 -11.11 -16.14 0.69
N LEU A 252 -11.15 -15.10 -0.15
CA LEU A 252 -10.75 -15.20 -1.55
C LEU A 252 -9.31 -15.68 -1.67
N ARG A 253 -8.38 -15.10 -0.90
CA ARG A 253 -6.96 -15.49 -0.90
C ARG A 253 -6.78 -16.97 -0.58
N GLU A 254 -7.43 -17.43 0.48
CA GLU A 254 -7.33 -18.81 0.94
C GLU A 254 -7.88 -19.80 -0.07
N LYS A 255 -8.98 -19.44 -0.74
CA LYS A 255 -9.54 -20.25 -1.83
C LYS A 255 -8.54 -20.37 -2.99
N GLU A 256 -7.93 -19.26 -3.38
CA GLU A 256 -6.97 -19.22 -4.48
C GLU A 256 -5.64 -19.91 -4.15
N ALA A 257 -5.20 -19.82 -2.89
CA ALA A 257 -4.00 -20.50 -2.42
C ALA A 257 -4.17 -22.03 -2.41
N ARG A 258 -5.39 -22.55 -2.16
CA ARG A 258 -5.71 -23.98 -2.20
C ARG A 258 -5.92 -24.55 -3.61
N SER A 259 -6.04 -23.70 -4.62
CA SER A 259 -6.30 -24.10 -6.00
C SER A 259 -5.03 -24.41 -6.81
N VAL A 260 -3.87 -24.44 -6.13
CA VAL A 260 -2.53 -24.70 -6.67
C VAL A 260 -2.04 -26.04 -6.16
#